data_AF-A0A1J3J785-F1
#
_entry.id   AF-A0A1J3J785-F1
#
_cell.length_a   1.000
_cell.length_b   1.000
_cell.length_c   1.000
_cell.angle_alpha   90.00
_cell.angle_beta   90.00
_cell.angle_gamma   90.00
#
_symmetry.space_group_name_H-M   'P 1'
#
loop_
_entity.id
_entity.type
_entity.pdbx_description
1 polymer ?
#
loop_
_entity_poly.entity_id
_entity_poly.type
_entity_poly.pdbx_seq_one_letter_code
_entity_poly.pdbx_strand_id
1 'polypeptide(L)'
;VKFDLFSVTKEIEKQIGYEFDFKREANAMQKIRRFLYDNNRKSPVLVPRVLPHLVTRRILVMDYINGIPILRLGDEMAKRGINPRGKVAEAAKFNILS
;
A
#
# COMPACT_ATOMS: atom_id res chain seq x y z
N VAL A 1 7.09 25.79 21.15
CA VAL A 1 6.64 24.38 21.09
C VAL A 1 7.61 23.55 21.91
N LYS A 2 7.15 22.88 22.98
CA LYS A 2 8.01 21.96 23.75
C LYS A 2 8.00 20.62 23.00
N PHE A 3 9.08 20.31 22.31
CA PHE A 3 9.18 19.07 21.54
C PHE A 3 9.38 17.89 22.51
N ASP A 4 8.40 17.00 22.58
CA ASP A 4 8.42 15.82 23.46
C ASP A 4 9.12 14.65 22.77
N LEU A 5 10.43 14.57 22.99
CA LEU A 5 11.26 13.47 22.49
C LEU A 5 10.86 12.11 23.07
N PHE A 6 10.37 12.06 24.31
CA PHE A 6 10.08 10.80 24.99
C PHE A 6 8.88 10.08 24.36
N SER A 7 7.81 10.82 24.06
CA SER A 7 6.65 10.24 23.37
C SER A 7 6.99 9.79 21.96
N VAL A 8 7.83 10.57 21.24
CA VAL A 8 8.28 10.22 19.89
C VAL A 8 9.15 8.95 19.91
N THR A 9 10.14 8.86 20.80
CA THR A 9 11.02 7.69 20.87
C THR A 9 10.26 6.42 21.29
N LYS A 10 9.31 6.54 22.21
CA LYS A 10 8.45 5.42 22.65
C LYS A 10 7.57 4.88 21.51
N GLU A 11 7.01 5.76 20.67
CA GLU A 11 6.22 5.31 19.52
C GLU A 11 7.13 4.68 18.45
N ILE A 12 8.30 5.26 18.19
CA ILE A 12 9.29 4.68 17.27
C ILE A 12 9.69 3.27 17.70
N GLU A 13 10.01 3.06 18.97
CA GLU A 13 10.36 1.74 19.53
C GLU A 13 9.26 0.70 19.25
N LYS A 14 8.01 1.08 19.48
CA LYS A 14 6.84 0.23 19.23
C LYS A 14 6.64 -0.08 17.74
N GLN A 15 6.75 0.93 16.87
CA GLN A 15 6.56 0.78 15.42
C GLN A 15 7.65 -0.09 14.81
N ILE A 16 8.92 0.12 15.20
CA ILE A 16 10.07 -0.70 14.82
C ILE A 16 9.75 -2.18 15.07
N GLY A 17 9.31 -2.55 16.28
CA GLY A 17 8.99 -3.94 16.61
C GLY A 17 7.91 -4.56 15.71
N TYR A 18 7.00 -3.74 15.16
CA TYR A 18 5.95 -4.18 14.25
C TYR A 18 6.42 -4.25 12.79
N GLU A 19 7.28 -3.35 12.33
CA GLU A 19 7.87 -3.38 10.99
C GLU A 19 8.79 -4.58 10.77
N PHE A 20 9.43 -5.10 11.83
CA PHE A 20 10.34 -6.26 11.73
C PHE A 20 9.65 -7.64 11.86
N ASP A 21 8.33 -7.73 11.76
CA ASP A 21 7.61 -9.01 11.76
C ASP A 21 6.71 -9.18 10.53
N PHE A 22 7.31 -9.67 9.45
CA PHE A 22 6.60 -9.90 8.19
C PHE A 22 5.51 -10.98 8.25
N LYS A 23 5.46 -11.81 9.30
CA LYS A 23 4.31 -12.72 9.49
C LYS A 23 3.04 -11.94 9.79
N ARG A 24 3.15 -10.83 10.51
CA ARG A 24 2.03 -9.95 10.82
C ARG A 24 1.56 -9.19 9.59
N GLU A 25 2.51 -8.67 8.80
CA GLU A 25 2.21 -8.01 7.54
C GLU A 25 1.51 -8.98 6.57
N ALA A 26 2.04 -10.18 6.39
CA ALA A 26 1.44 -11.23 5.57
C ALA A 26 -0.02 -11.52 5.97
N ASN A 27 -0.30 -11.64 7.27
CA ASN A 27 -1.66 -11.87 7.78
C ASN A 27 -2.58 -10.67 7.50
N ALA A 28 -2.09 -9.44 7.68
CA ALA A 28 -2.84 -8.23 7.35
C ALA A 28 -3.18 -8.17 5.85
N MET A 29 -2.20 -8.43 4.99
CA MET A 29 -2.41 -8.49 3.54
C MET A 29 -3.47 -9.51 3.13
N GLN A 30 -3.45 -10.71 3.73
CA GLN A 30 -4.46 -11.73 3.45
C GLN A 30 -5.87 -11.28 3.87
N LYS A 31 -6.01 -10.61 5.02
CA LYS A 31 -7.28 -10.05 5.47
C LYS A 31 -7.80 -8.96 4.52
N ILE A 32 -6.94 -8.03 4.14
CA ILE A 32 -7.29 -6.96 3.18
C ILE A 32 -7.69 -7.57 1.84
N ARG A 33 -6.91 -8.54 1.34
CA ARG A 33 -7.22 -9.27 0.10
C ARG A 33 -8.60 -9.90 0.17
N ARG A 34 -8.89 -10.72 1.19
CA ARG A 34 -10.21 -11.35 1.37
C ARG A 34 -11.32 -10.31 1.42
N PHE A 35 -11.14 -9.26 2.23
CA PHE A 35 -12.12 -8.19 2.34
C PHE A 35 -12.44 -7.53 1.00
N LEU A 36 -11.42 -7.21 0.19
CA LEU A 36 -11.63 -6.54 -1.10
C LEU A 36 -12.16 -7.48 -2.19
N TYR A 37 -11.67 -8.71 -2.26
CA TYR A 37 -12.08 -9.67 -3.30
C TYR A 37 -13.42 -10.34 -3.01
N ASP A 38 -13.65 -10.78 -1.76
CA ASP A 38 -14.85 -11.55 -1.40
C ASP A 38 -16.08 -10.65 -1.33
N ASN A 39 -15.92 -9.38 -0.92
CA ASN A 39 -17.02 -8.42 -0.82
C ASN A 39 -17.20 -7.54 -2.07
N ASN A 40 -16.19 -7.43 -2.94
CA ASN A 40 -16.28 -6.56 -4.12
C ASN A 40 -15.54 -7.16 -5.34
N ARG A 41 -16.25 -7.98 -6.12
CA ARG A 41 -15.70 -8.68 -7.31
C ARG A 41 -15.13 -7.75 -8.39
N LYS A 42 -15.41 -6.44 -8.35
CA LYS A 42 -14.86 -5.41 -9.25
C LYS A 42 -14.07 -4.33 -8.49
N SER A 43 -13.30 -4.71 -7.47
CA SER A 43 -12.47 -3.73 -6.76
C SER A 43 -11.45 -3.05 -7.70
N PRO A 44 -11.32 -1.71 -7.66
CA PRO A 44 -10.29 -0.99 -8.40
C PRO A 44 -8.88 -1.19 -7.81
N VAL A 45 -8.77 -1.89 -6.67
CA VAL A 45 -7.52 -2.13 -5.93
C VAL A 45 -7.12 -3.60 -6.05
N LEU A 46 -5.89 -3.82 -6.52
CA LEU A 46 -5.24 -5.13 -6.54
C LEU A 46 -4.41 -5.34 -5.27
N VAL A 47 -4.60 -6.45 -4.57
CA VAL A 47 -3.76 -6.85 -3.42
C VAL A 47 -2.99 -8.12 -3.79
N PRO A 48 -1.65 -8.13 -3.74
CA PRO A 48 -0.85 -9.29 -4.15
C PRO A 48 -1.10 -10.48 -3.22
N ARG A 49 -0.97 -11.70 -3.74
CA ARG A 49 -1.15 -12.91 -2.93
C ARG A 49 0.15 -13.18 -2.19
N VAL A 50 0.05 -13.44 -0.89
CA VAL A 50 1.18 -13.92 -0.10
C VAL A 50 1.41 -15.41 -0.37
N LEU A 51 2.67 -15.86 -0.44
CA LEU A 51 3.06 -17.28 -0.47
C LEU A 51 3.39 -17.76 0.96
N PRO A 52 2.44 -18.35 1.71
CA PRO A 52 2.58 -18.49 3.17
C PRO A 52 3.74 -19.40 3.57
N HIS A 53 4.02 -20.43 2.77
CA HIS A 53 5.11 -21.39 3.01
C HIS A 53 6.51 -20.79 2.86
N LEU A 54 6.62 -19.58 2.30
CA LEU A 54 7.90 -18.87 2.11
C LEU A 54 8.00 -17.61 2.99
N VAL A 55 7.01 -17.35 3.84
CA VAL A 55 7.02 -16.21 4.76
C VAL A 55 7.68 -16.61 6.08
N THR A 56 8.64 -15.80 6.50
CA THR A 56 9.25 -15.87 7.83
C THR A 56 9.09 -14.53 8.54
N ARG A 57 9.65 -14.39 9.75
CA ARG A 57 9.69 -13.09 10.42
C ARG A 57 10.49 -12.04 9.62
N ARG A 58 11.45 -12.47 8.79
CA ARG A 58 12.41 -11.61 8.09
C ARG A 58 12.29 -11.64 6.56
N ILE A 59 11.41 -12.49 6.01
CA ILE A 59 11.19 -12.61 4.57
C ILE A 59 9.69 -12.60 4.30
N LEU A 60 9.23 -11.72 3.41
CA LEU A 60 7.88 -11.69 2.85
C LEU A 60 7.97 -12.05 1.36
N VAL A 61 7.17 -13.03 0.92
CA VAL A 61 7.09 -13.41 -0.50
C VAL A 61 5.65 -13.27 -0.97
N MET A 62 5.46 -12.57 -2.09
CA MET A 62 4.16 -12.26 -2.66
C MET A 62 4.19 -12.23 -4.20
N ASP A 63 3.01 -12.23 -4.83
CA ASP A 63 2.89 -12.00 -6.27
C ASP A 63 3.55 -10.66 -6.67
N TYR A 64 4.28 -10.66 -7.78
CA TYR A 64 4.85 -9.44 -8.34
C TYR A 64 3.75 -8.59 -9.01
N ILE A 65 3.74 -7.28 -8.72
CA ILE A 65 2.84 -6.31 -9.36
C ILE A 65 3.66 -5.43 -10.29
N ASN A 66 3.37 -5.53 -11.59
CA ASN A 66 3.89 -4.61 -12.58
C ASN A 66 3.06 -3.31 -12.57
N GLY A 67 3.69 -2.18 -12.25
CA GLY A 67 3.00 -0.90 -12.14
C GLY A 67 3.94 0.29 -11.98
N ILE A 68 3.36 1.49 -11.98
CA ILE A 68 4.08 2.74 -11.77
C ILE A 68 4.01 3.07 -10.26
N PRO A 69 5.14 3.27 -9.56
CA PRO A 69 5.12 3.72 -8.18
C PRO A 69 4.29 5.00 -8.03
N ILE A 70 3.42 5.08 -7.02
CA ILE A 70 2.49 6.21 -6.83
C ILE A 70 3.25 7.55 -6.80
N LEU A 71 4.45 7.57 -6.19
CA LEU A 71 5.29 8.77 -6.11
C LEU A 71 5.78 9.27 -7.48
N ARG A 72 5.81 8.42 -8.51
CA ARG A 72 6.21 8.75 -9.89
C ARG A 72 5.03 8.93 -10.83
N LEU A 73 3.79 8.81 -10.32
CA LEU A 73 2.59 8.86 -11.14
C LEU A 73 2.45 10.19 -11.88
N GLY A 74 2.73 11.32 -11.20
CA GLY A 74 2.68 12.65 -11.81
C GLY A 74 3.64 12.81 -12.99
N ASP A 75 4.87 12.31 -12.83
CA ASP A 75 5.90 12.35 -13.88
C ASP A 75 5.47 11.50 -15.09
N GLU A 76 4.94 10.30 -14.85
CA GLU A 76 4.48 9.43 -15.92
C GLU A 76 3.23 9.94 -16.64
N MET A 77 2.34 10.63 -15.93
CA MET A 77 1.21 11.32 -16.55
C MET A 77 1.69 12.46 -17.45
N ALA A 78 2.62 13.27 -16.96
CA ALA A 78 3.20 14.37 -17.73
C ALA A 78 3.91 13.88 -19.00
N LYS A 79 4.70 12.80 -18.92
CA LYS A 79 5.34 12.16 -20.10
C LYS A 79 4.34 11.70 -21.15
N ARG A 80 3.13 11.29 -20.72
CA ARG A 80 2.04 10.87 -21.59
C ARG A 80 1.15 12.03 -22.07
N GLY A 81 1.53 13.27 -21.78
CA GLY A 81 0.76 14.47 -22.14
C GLY A 81 -0.51 14.67 -21.31
N ILE A 82 -0.67 13.94 -20.20
CA ILE A 82 -1.83 14.04 -19.31
C ILE A 82 -1.47 15.03 -18.20
N ASN A 83 -2.24 16.12 -18.09
CA ASN A 83 -2.09 17.06 -16.97
C ASN A 83 -2.52 16.37 -15.66
N PRO A 84 -1.61 16.19 -14.67
CA PRO A 84 -1.94 15.55 -13.39
C PRO A 84 -2.98 16.30 -12.56
N ARG A 85 -3.19 17.59 -12.85
CA ARG A 85 -4.20 18.45 -12.22
C ARG A 85 -5.36 18.79 -13.18
N GLY A 86 -5.48 18.07 -14.28
CA GLY A 86 -6.55 18.26 -15.25
C GLY A 86 -7.80 17.43 -14.94
N LYS A 87 -8.92 17.78 -15.60
CA LYS A 87 -10.23 17.12 -15.42
C LYS A 87 -10.19 15.60 -15.60
N VAL A 88 -9.33 15.09 -16.49
CA VAL A 88 -9.16 13.65 -16.74
C VAL A 88 -8.55 12.94 -15.53
N ALA A 89 -7.56 13.55 -14.88
CA ALA A 89 -6.94 13.02 -13.66
C ALA A 89 -7.92 13.01 -12.49
N GLU A 90 -8.73 14.08 -12.36
CA GLU A 90 -9.77 14.17 -11.33
C GLU A 90 -10.87 13.13 -11.52
N ALA A 91 -11.33 12.92 -12.75
CA ALA A 91 -12.32 11.89 -13.07
C ALA A 91 -11.80 10.47 -12.77
N ALA A 92 -10.53 10.18 -13.09
CA ALA A 92 -9.92 8.91 -12.73
C ALA A 92 -9.85 8.70 -11.21
N LYS A 93 -9.51 9.75 -10.45
CA LYS A 93 -9.52 9.71 -8.98
C LYS A 93 -10.93 9.44 -8.44
N PHE A 94 -11.95 10.08 -9.00
CA PHE A 94 -13.35 9.86 -8.61
C PHE A 94 -13.75 8.39 -8.82
N ASN A 95 -13.47 7.82 -9.99
CA ASN A 95 -13.82 6.43 -10.31
C ASN A 95 -13.13 5.37 -9.44
N ILE A 96 -11.99 5.70 -8.81
CA ILE A 96 -11.32 4.80 -7.85
C ILE A 96 -11.98 4.87 -6.46
N LEU A 97 -12.56 6.02 -6.12
CA LEU A 97 -13.15 6.30 -4.81
C LEU A 97 -14.65 6.01 -4.75
N SER A 98 -15.33 5.92 -5.90
CA SER A 98 -16.76 5.59 -6.06
C SER A 98 -17.00 4.09 -6.14
#